data_AF-A0AAV2ML76-F1
#
_entry.id   AF-A0AAV2ML76-F1
#
_cell.length_a   1.000
_cell.length_b   1.000
_cell.length_c   1.000
_cell.angle_alpha   90.00
_cell.angle_beta   90.00
_cell.angle_gamma   90.00
#
_symmetry.space_group_name_H-M   'P 1'
#
loop_
_entity.id
_entity.type
_entity.pdbx_description
1 polymer ?
#
loop_
_entity_poly.entity_id
_entity_poly.type
_entity_poly.pdbx_seq_one_letter_code
_entity_poly.pdbx_strand_id
1 'polypeptide(L)'
;MTTSQFFPERAGHFSCFDLRPRGHYEVHGDDIALPVAEQLNQGKLRPARMVVVRLLEFEATITGILAKIHDALQCEDPFVLTDAQGNEIVDSEGTRGSKYWRQNAKKFFAVPEQVFHQFQQGTKGKKQT
;
A
#
# COMPACT_ATOMS: atom_id res chain seq x y z
N MET A 1 -14.20 5.42 -31.11
CA MET A 1 -13.16 5.68 -30.09
C MET A 1 -12.64 4.34 -29.66
N THR A 2 -11.50 3.91 -30.20
CA THR A 2 -11.00 2.55 -30.05
C THR A 2 -9.68 2.62 -29.29
N THR A 3 -9.69 2.10 -28.07
CA THR A 3 -8.54 2.04 -27.16
C THR A 3 -7.57 0.96 -27.61
N SER A 4 -6.34 1.32 -27.96
CA SER A 4 -5.26 0.34 -28.21
C SER A 4 -4.31 0.31 -27.01
N GLN A 5 -4.17 -0.88 -26.41
CA GLN A 5 -3.24 -1.19 -25.34
C GLN A 5 -1.84 -1.48 -25.90
N PHE A 6 -0.80 -1.00 -25.24
CA PHE A 6 0.59 -1.41 -25.45
C PHE A 6 0.85 -2.65 -24.59
N PHE A 7 1.16 -3.77 -25.21
CA PHE A 7 1.67 -4.97 -24.53
C PHE A 7 3.17 -5.08 -24.77
N PRO A 8 3.98 -5.50 -23.78
CA PRO A 8 5.37 -5.87 -24.01
C PRO A 8 5.44 -7.07 -24.97
N GLU A 9 6.50 -7.16 -25.78
CA GLU A 9 6.81 -8.42 -26.47
C GLU A 9 7.00 -9.55 -25.46
N ARG A 10 6.77 -10.80 -25.87
CA ARG A 10 6.82 -11.99 -24.98
C ARG A 10 8.14 -12.15 -24.20
N ALA A 11 9.20 -11.43 -24.58
CA ALA A 11 10.51 -11.44 -23.93
C ALA A 11 10.72 -10.31 -22.90
N GLY A 12 9.76 -9.41 -22.67
CA GLY A 12 9.91 -8.28 -21.73
C GLY A 12 10.87 -7.19 -22.20
N HIS A 13 11.17 -7.13 -23.50
CA HIS A 13 12.05 -6.12 -24.09
C HIS A 13 11.29 -4.80 -24.34
N PHE A 14 11.81 -3.68 -23.83
CA PHE A 14 11.30 -2.34 -24.12
C PHE A 14 12.11 -1.74 -25.27
N SER A 15 11.56 -1.77 -26.48
CA SER A 15 12.19 -1.14 -27.64
C SER A 15 11.86 0.35 -27.68
N CYS A 16 12.89 1.19 -27.68
CA CYS A 16 12.74 2.64 -27.87
C CYS A 16 12.17 3.00 -29.25
N PHE A 17 12.12 2.06 -30.21
CA PHE A 17 11.52 2.25 -31.53
C PHE A 17 9.99 2.30 -31.53
N ASP A 18 9.32 1.81 -30.47
CA ASP A 18 7.86 1.93 -30.30
C ASP A 18 7.43 3.30 -29.74
N LEU A 19 8.39 4.17 -29.43
CA LEU A 19 8.11 5.50 -28.94
C LEU A 19 7.75 6.42 -30.10
N ARG A 20 6.45 6.66 -30.32
CA ARG A 20 6.01 7.67 -31.30
C ARG A 20 6.50 9.04 -30.83
N PRO A 21 7.10 9.86 -31.71
CA PRO A 21 7.38 11.26 -31.39
C PRO A 21 6.07 11.95 -30.97
N ARG A 22 6.03 12.53 -29.77
CA ARG A 22 4.84 13.13 -29.14
C ARG A 22 3.74 12.15 -28.71
N GLY A 23 4.07 10.88 -28.48
CA GLY A 23 3.19 9.98 -27.74
C GLY A 23 2.93 10.53 -26.33
N HIS A 24 1.65 10.75 -25.99
CA HIS A 24 1.26 11.02 -24.61
C HIS A 24 1.11 9.68 -23.91
N TYR A 25 2.12 9.32 -23.10
CA TYR A 25 2.11 8.11 -22.27
C TYR A 25 1.48 8.48 -20.94
N GLU A 26 0.22 8.11 -20.72
CA GLU A 26 -0.41 8.25 -19.41
C GLU A 26 0.03 7.08 -18.53
N VAL A 27 0.92 7.35 -17.58
CA VAL A 27 1.21 6.39 -16.51
C VAL A 27 0.03 6.47 -15.55
N HIS A 28 -0.90 5.52 -15.64
CA HIS A 28 -2.07 5.48 -14.76
C HIS A 28 -1.63 5.15 -13.34
N GLY A 29 -1.44 6.20 -12.53
CA GLY A 29 -1.27 6.09 -11.09
C GLY A 29 -2.63 6.13 -10.41
N ASP A 30 -2.78 5.32 -9.38
CA ASP A 30 -3.99 5.26 -8.58
C ASP A 30 -3.79 5.86 -7.21
N ASP A 31 -4.63 6.84 -6.89
CA ASP A 31 -4.63 7.46 -5.59
C ASP A 31 -5.33 6.54 -4.59
N ILE A 32 -4.62 6.13 -3.55
CA ILE A 32 -5.17 5.40 -2.42
C ILE A 32 -5.03 6.23 -1.15
N ALA A 33 -6.04 6.13 -0.28
CA ALA A 33 -6.01 6.78 1.02
C ALA A 33 -5.87 5.72 2.10
N LEU A 34 -4.75 5.74 2.83
CA LEU A 34 -4.47 4.82 3.92
C LEU A 34 -4.54 5.56 5.26
N PRO A 35 -5.37 5.09 6.21
CA PRO A 35 -5.33 5.61 7.56
C PRO A 35 -4.06 5.15 8.27
N VAL A 36 -3.34 6.09 8.86
CA VAL A 36 -2.25 5.79 9.79
C VAL A 36 -2.88 5.63 11.17
N ALA A 37 -2.76 4.43 11.73
CA ALA A 37 -3.31 4.13 13.03
C ALA A 37 -2.36 4.55 14.15
N GLU A 38 -2.94 5.09 15.21
CA GLU A 38 -2.30 5.24 16.51
C GLU A 38 -2.98 4.31 17.51
N GLN A 39 -2.23 3.79 18.48
CA GLN A 39 -2.80 2.98 19.54
C GLN A 39 -3.61 3.86 20.48
N LEU A 40 -4.86 3.50 20.74
CA LEU A 40 -5.56 3.98 21.93
C LEU A 40 -5.54 2.92 23.03
N ASN A 41 -5.45 3.38 24.27
CA ASN A 41 -5.66 2.59 25.48
C ASN A 41 -6.95 1.75 25.30
N GLN A 42 -6.86 0.42 25.42
CA GLN A 42 -7.91 -0.63 25.25
C GLN A 42 -7.74 -1.60 24.05
N GLY A 43 -6.64 -1.55 23.30
CA GLY A 43 -6.33 -2.61 22.31
C GLY A 43 -7.20 -2.55 21.06
N LYS A 44 -7.48 -1.34 20.57
CA LYS A 44 -8.10 -1.08 19.27
C LYS A 44 -7.28 -0.04 18.51
N LEU A 45 -6.94 -0.34 17.27
CA LEU A 45 -6.30 0.62 16.36
C LEU A 45 -7.31 1.72 15.99
N ARG A 46 -6.92 2.98 16.15
CA ARG A 46 -7.73 4.12 15.69
C ARG A 46 -6.96 4.91 14.63
N PRO A 47 -7.63 5.31 13.53
CA PRO A 47 -7.01 6.20 12.55
C PRO A 47 -6.75 7.55 13.19
N ALA A 48 -5.50 8.00 13.18
CA ALA A 48 -5.11 9.32 13.68
C ALA A 48 -5.00 10.34 12.56
N ARG A 49 -4.45 9.92 11.41
CA ARG A 49 -4.28 10.73 10.21
C ARG A 49 -4.52 9.87 8.97
N MET A 50 -4.79 10.51 7.84
CA MET A 50 -4.92 9.84 6.55
C MET A 50 -3.79 10.29 5.64
N VAL A 51 -3.16 9.33 4.97
CA VAL A 51 -2.12 9.59 3.97
C VAL A 51 -2.67 9.18 2.62
N VAL A 52 -2.64 10.11 1.67
CA VAL A 52 -3.04 9.84 0.29
C VAL A 52 -1.76 9.66 -0.52
N VAL A 53 -1.59 8.49 -1.12
CA VAL A 53 -0.43 8.18 -1.96
C VAL A 53 -0.90 7.78 -3.35
N ARG A 54 -0.17 8.22 -4.36
CA ARG A 54 -0.34 7.76 -5.73
C ARG A 54 0.54 6.55 -5.99
N LEU A 55 -0.08 5.44 -6.38
CA LEU A 55 0.60 4.19 -6.68
C LEU A 55 0.60 3.93 -8.18
N LEU A 56 1.80 3.74 -8.74
CA LEU A 56 1.96 3.12 -10.04
C LEU A 56 1.78 1.59 -9.93
N GLU A 57 1.50 0.91 -11.04
CA GLU A 57 1.25 -0.54 -11.03
C GLU A 57 2.43 -1.33 -10.45
N PHE A 58 3.68 -0.92 -10.74
CA PHE A 58 4.89 -1.55 -10.18
C PHE A 58 5.14 -1.19 -8.70
N GLU A 59 4.61 -0.05 -8.23
CA GLU A 59 4.74 0.41 -6.84
C GLU A 59 3.67 -0.18 -5.93
N ALA A 60 2.65 -0.83 -6.51
CA ALA A 60 1.54 -1.45 -5.80
C ALA A 60 1.93 -2.78 -5.14
N THR A 61 3.01 -2.73 -4.37
CA THR A 61 3.55 -3.77 -3.49
C THR A 61 3.59 -3.20 -2.07
N ILE A 62 3.73 -4.07 -1.07
CA ILE A 62 3.77 -3.60 0.33
C ILE A 62 4.95 -2.64 0.54
N THR A 63 6.14 -3.02 0.07
CA THR A 63 7.35 -2.20 0.17
C THR A 63 7.19 -0.86 -0.55
N GLY A 64 6.59 -0.85 -1.75
CA GLY A 64 6.36 0.38 -2.50
C GLY A 64 5.38 1.33 -1.79
N ILE A 65 4.30 0.78 -1.23
CA ILE A 65 3.33 1.56 -0.45
C ILE A 65 3.96 2.13 0.81
N LEU A 66 4.70 1.31 1.56
CA LEU A 66 5.41 1.78 2.75
C LEU A 66 6.39 2.90 2.41
N ALA A 67 7.18 2.75 1.35
CA ALA A 67 8.08 3.80 0.88
C ALA A 67 7.34 5.12 0.56
N LYS A 68 6.16 5.05 -0.09
CA LYS A 68 5.32 6.22 -0.34
C LYS A 68 4.80 6.86 0.94
N ILE A 69 4.44 6.06 1.94
CA ILE A 69 3.98 6.56 3.24
C ILE A 69 5.12 7.25 3.97
N HIS A 70 6.31 6.66 3.97
CA HIS A 70 7.52 7.26 4.55
C HIS A 70 7.83 8.61 3.92
N ASP A 71 7.81 8.69 2.59
CA ASP A 71 8.02 9.93 1.83
C ASP A 71 6.95 10.99 2.18
N ALA A 72 5.66 10.58 2.17
CA ALA A 72 4.55 11.48 2.45
C ALA A 72 4.50 11.98 3.91
N LEU A 73 4.96 11.18 4.86
CA LEU A 73 5.03 11.54 6.28
C LEU A 73 6.35 12.21 6.68
N GLN A 74 7.35 12.19 5.80
CA GLN A 74 8.74 12.57 6.11
C GLN A 74 9.24 11.93 7.42
N CYS A 75 8.93 10.64 7.57
CA CYS A 75 9.18 9.88 8.79
C CYS A 75 10.15 8.74 8.48
N GLU A 76 11.13 8.52 9.34
CA GLU A 76 12.07 7.40 9.22
C GLU A 76 11.61 6.17 10.01
N ASP A 77 10.60 6.31 10.88
CA ASP A 77 10.10 5.20 11.70
C ASP A 77 9.43 4.13 10.84
N PRO A 78 9.75 2.84 11.05
CA PRO A 78 9.18 1.76 10.26
C PRO A 78 7.66 1.62 10.48
N PHE A 79 6.95 1.37 9.39
CA PHE A 79 5.52 1.10 9.38
C PHE A 79 5.22 -0.33 8.93
N VAL A 80 4.15 -0.89 9.48
CA VAL A 80 3.58 -2.18 9.10
C VAL A 80 2.17 -1.95 8.58
N LEU A 81 1.83 -2.54 7.44
CA LEU A 81 0.45 -2.53 6.95
C LEU A 81 -0.35 -3.62 7.66
N THR A 82 -1.49 -3.27 8.24
CA THR A 82 -2.37 -4.23 8.92
C THR A 82 -3.79 -4.16 8.41
N ASP A 83 -4.55 -5.24 8.59
CA ASP A 83 -6.01 -5.20 8.45
C ASP A 83 -6.69 -4.48 9.63
N ALA A 84 -8.01 -4.35 9.57
CA ALA A 84 -8.83 -3.76 10.64
C ALA A 84 -8.83 -4.55 11.96
N GLN A 85 -8.36 -5.80 11.94
CA GLN A 85 -8.20 -6.66 13.12
C GLN A 85 -6.78 -6.56 13.71
N GLY A 86 -5.85 -5.89 13.02
CA GLY A 86 -4.45 -5.76 13.42
C GLY A 86 -3.59 -6.95 13.00
N ASN A 87 -4.00 -7.72 11.99
CA ASN A 87 -3.13 -8.70 11.36
C ASN A 87 -2.26 -8.03 10.31
N GLU A 88 -0.97 -8.36 10.29
CA GLU A 88 -0.05 -7.90 9.25
C GLU A 88 -0.48 -8.38 7.86
N ILE A 89 -0.43 -7.48 6.90
CA ILE A 89 -0.63 -7.79 5.48
C ILE A 89 0.73 -8.17 4.92
N VAL A 90 0.79 -9.31 4.23
CA VAL A 90 2.02 -9.82 3.61
C VAL A 90 1.96 -9.75 2.10
N ASP A 91 3.13 -9.60 1.45
CA ASP A 91 3.21 -9.52 0.00
C ASP A 91 2.90 -10.91 -0.59
N SER A 92 1.91 -10.94 -1.46
CA SER A 92 1.39 -12.13 -2.11
C SER A 92 0.90 -11.73 -3.50
N GLU A 93 0.71 -12.70 -4.39
CA GLU A 93 0.18 -12.40 -5.74
C GLU A 93 -1.16 -11.64 -5.68
N GLY A 94 -1.99 -11.91 -4.67
CA GLY A 94 -3.28 -11.24 -4.47
C GLY A 94 -3.19 -9.85 -3.84
N THR A 95 -2.05 -9.45 -3.27
CA THR A 95 -1.79 -8.11 -2.71
C THR A 95 -0.93 -7.25 -3.65
N ARG A 96 -0.68 -7.72 -4.87
CA ARG A 96 0.01 -6.98 -5.93
C ARG A 96 -0.99 -6.31 -6.86
N GLY A 97 -0.68 -5.07 -7.22
CA GLY A 97 -1.44 -4.32 -8.23
C GLY A 97 -2.34 -3.24 -7.65
N SER A 98 -2.34 -2.09 -8.31
CA SER A 98 -2.93 -0.84 -7.82
C SER A 98 -4.46 -0.94 -7.63
N LYS A 99 -5.12 -1.75 -8.46
CA LYS A 99 -6.56 -2.01 -8.39
C LYS A 99 -6.98 -2.67 -7.07
N TYR A 100 -6.20 -3.64 -6.58
CA TYR A 100 -6.48 -4.31 -5.31
C TYR A 100 -6.45 -3.31 -4.15
N TRP A 101 -5.38 -2.52 -4.08
CA TRP A 101 -5.17 -1.53 -3.04
C TRP A 101 -6.25 -0.46 -3.06
N ARG A 102 -6.61 0.07 -4.24
CA ARG A 102 -7.68 1.06 -4.35
C ARG A 102 -9.03 0.55 -3.84
N GLN A 103 -9.35 -0.72 -4.09
CA GLN A 103 -10.61 -1.32 -3.65
C GLN A 103 -10.63 -1.63 -2.14
N ASN A 104 -9.47 -1.96 -1.56
CA ASN A 104 -9.38 -2.46 -0.19
C ASN A 104 -8.71 -1.50 0.81
N ALA A 105 -8.12 -0.38 0.37
CA ALA A 105 -7.36 0.56 1.20
C ALA A 105 -8.12 1.00 2.47
N LYS A 106 -9.44 1.20 2.37
CA LYS A 106 -10.30 1.56 3.50
C LYS A 106 -10.37 0.52 4.64
N LYS A 107 -9.89 -0.71 4.39
CA LYS A 107 -9.87 -1.81 5.36
C LYS A 107 -8.50 -1.98 6.01
N PHE A 108 -7.50 -1.26 5.52
CA PHE A 108 -6.12 -1.41 5.93
C PHE A 108 -5.67 -0.20 6.71
N PHE A 109 -4.68 -0.40 7.55
CA PHE A 109 -4.07 0.63 8.37
C PHE A 109 -2.56 0.58 8.17
N ALA A 110 -1.93 1.75 8.11
CA ALA A 110 -0.50 1.88 8.29
C ALA A 110 -0.24 2.07 9.79
N VAL A 111 0.47 1.15 10.41
CA VAL A 111 0.68 1.14 11.86
C VAL A 111 2.17 1.27 12.12
N PRO A 112 2.64 2.23 12.93
CA PRO A 112 4.04 2.25 13.36
C PRO A 112 4.42 0.92 14.01
N GLU A 113 5.59 0.38 13.70
CA GLU A 113 6.03 -0.95 14.18
C GLU A 113 5.96 -1.06 15.72
N GLN A 114 6.33 0.02 16.42
CA GLN A 114 6.23 0.09 17.89
C GLN A 114 4.79 -0.11 18.38
N VAL A 115 3.81 0.50 17.71
CA VAL A 115 2.38 0.35 18.03
C VAL A 115 1.91 -1.07 17.69
N PHE A 116 2.35 -1.62 16.55
CA PHE A 116 1.99 -2.97 16.13
C PHE A 116 2.42 -4.01 17.17
N HIS A 117 3.65 -3.94 17.67
CA HIS A 117 4.13 -4.87 18.70
C HIS A 117 3.36 -4.74 20.01
N GLN A 118 3.05 -3.53 20.46
CA GLN A 118 2.23 -3.33 21.66
C GLN A 118 0.82 -3.90 21.49
N PHE A 119 0.20 -3.71 20.33
CA PHE A 119 -1.11 -4.25 20.00
C PHE A 119 -1.12 -5.78 19.97
N GLN A 120 -0.10 -6.39 19.35
CA GLN A 120 0.08 -7.85 19.30
C GLN A 120 0.30 -8.45 20.69
N GLN A 121 1.01 -7.77 21.59
CA GLN A 121 1.21 -8.22 22.97
C GLN A 121 -0.08 -8.12 23.81
N GLY A 122 -0.81 -7.00 23.68
CA GLY A 122 -2.07 -6.79 24.40
C GLY A 122 -3.21 -7.73 23.97
N THR A 123 -3.20 -8.18 22.72
CA THR A 123 -4.18 -9.16 22.21
C THR A 123 -3.82 -10.61 22.58
N LYS A 124 -2.52 -10.96 22.56
CA LYS A 124 -2.06 -12.28 23.01
C LYS A 124 -2.24 -12.51 24.51
N GLY A 125 -2.20 -11.45 25.33
CA GLY A 125 -2.48 -11.51 26.77
C GLY A 125 -3.93 -11.87 27.17
N LYS A 126 -4.87 -11.90 26.20
CA LYS A 126 -6.29 -12.26 26.46
C LYS A 126 -6.64 -13.72 26.16
N LYS A 127 -5.67 -14.57 25.80
CA LYS A 127 -5.88 -16.01 25.48
C LYS A 127 -5.50 -16.97 26.64
N GLN A 128 -5.71 -16.57 27.88
CA GLN A 128 -5.50 -17.49 29.01
C GLN A 128 -6.58 -17.30 30.07
N THR A 129 -7.68 -18.04 29.93
CA THR A 129 -8.44 -18.74 31.00
C THR A 129 -9.37 -19.74 30.32
#